data_AF-A0A2D5ICN9-F1
#
_entry.id   AF-A0A2D5ICN9-F1
#
_cell.length_a   1.000
_cell.length_b   1.000
_cell.length_c   1.000
_cell.angle_alpha   90.00
_cell.angle_beta   90.00
_cell.angle_gamma   90.00
#
_symmetry.space_group_name_H-M   'P 1'
#
loop_
_entity.id
_entity.type
_entity.pdbx_description
1 polymer ?
#
loop_
_entity_poly.entity_id
_entity_poly.type
_entity_poly.pdbx_seq_one_letter_code
_entity_poly.pdbx_strand_id
1 'polypeptide(L)'
;MTNMKTLKQIEAIDCACEEMYKELVVEKYEGKTLNDPKRSPKGSPGKFHVYVKNDKGNVIKVNFGDPNSEIKRDDPARRKAFRARHNCADKKDKTKAGYWSCYQWRAGAKVDN
;
A
#
# COMPACT_ATOMS: atom_id res chain seq x y z
N MET A 1 15.57 -10.49 44.55
CA MET A 1 16.21 -11.54 43.72
C MET A 1 15.66 -11.41 42.32
N THR A 2 16.46 -10.89 41.39
CA THR A 2 16.05 -10.77 39.98
C THR A 2 15.95 -12.17 39.38
N ASN A 3 14.76 -12.53 38.91
CA ASN A 3 14.47 -13.83 38.31
C ASN A 3 15.16 -13.89 36.93
N MET A 4 16.43 -14.30 36.92
CA MET A 4 17.23 -14.40 35.71
C MET A 4 16.71 -15.58 34.88
N LYS A 5 16.31 -15.29 33.65
CA LYS A 5 15.86 -16.32 32.72
C LYS A 5 17.01 -17.26 32.39
N THR A 6 16.70 -18.55 32.30
CA THR A 6 17.65 -19.58 31.89
C THR A 6 18.06 -19.40 30.42
N LEU A 7 19.21 -19.95 30.03
CA LEU A 7 19.71 -19.85 28.66
C LEU A 7 18.67 -20.31 27.62
N LYS A 8 17.98 -21.43 27.90
CA LYS A 8 16.89 -21.97 27.05
C LYS A 8 15.71 -21.02 26.93
N GLN A 9 15.38 -20.29 27.99
CA GLN A 9 14.30 -19.29 27.97
C GLN A 9 14.70 -18.05 27.19
N ILE A 10 15.98 -17.68 27.18
CA ILE A 10 16.52 -16.58 26.38
C ILE A 10 16.46 -16.97 24.89
N GLU A 11 16.94 -18.16 24.53
CA GLU A 11 16.90 -18.67 23.15
C GLU A 11 15.47 -18.78 22.60
N ALA A 12 14.51 -19.23 23.42
CA ALA A 12 13.11 -19.30 23.02
C ALA A 12 12.48 -17.92 22.79
N ILE A 13 12.89 -16.91 23.55
CA ILE A 13 12.43 -15.52 23.37
C ILE A 13 13.03 -14.92 22.10
N ASP A 14 14.31 -15.17 21.84
CA ASP A 14 15.00 -14.67 20.66
C ASP A 14 14.39 -15.25 19.38
N CYS A 15 14.16 -16.56 19.36
CA CYS A 15 13.46 -17.25 18.28
C CYS A 15 12.05 -16.68 18.03
N ALA A 16 11.27 -16.44 19.10
CA ALA A 16 9.94 -15.84 18.98
C ALA A 16 10.00 -14.40 18.45
N CYS A 17 10.98 -13.60 18.89
CA CYS A 17 11.19 -12.24 18.39
C CYS A 17 11.58 -12.25 16.91
N GLU A 18 12.51 -13.10 16.49
CA GLU A 18 12.95 -13.19 15.09
C GLU A 18 11.85 -13.68 14.16
N GLU A 19 11.03 -14.66 14.59
CA GLU A 19 9.88 -15.12 13.80
C GLU A 19 8.81 -14.03 13.63
N MET A 20 8.60 -13.17 14.64
CA MET A 20 7.67 -12.05 14.55
C MET A 20 8.08 -10.98 13.51
N TYR A 21 9.37 -10.82 13.22
CA TYR A 21 9.88 -9.84 12.24
C TYR A 21 10.17 -10.43 10.86
N LYS A 22 10.20 -11.76 10.72
CA LYS A 22 10.56 -12.48 9.50
C LYS A 22 9.65 -12.17 8.30
N GLU A 23 8.39 -11.81 8.57
CA GLU A 23 7.40 -11.48 7.54
C GLU A 23 7.30 -9.98 7.23
N LEU A 24 7.96 -9.13 8.03
CA LEU A 24 8.03 -7.70 7.76
C LEU A 24 9.08 -7.44 6.69
N VAL A 25 8.64 -7.37 5.43
CA VAL A 25 9.42 -6.76 4.35
C VAL A 25 9.54 -5.27 4.64
N VAL A 26 10.53 -4.90 5.45
CA VAL A 26 10.95 -3.51 5.64
C VAL A 26 11.83 -3.15 4.45
N GLU A 27 11.24 -2.70 3.35
CA GLU A 27 12.03 -2.11 2.27
C GLU A 27 12.74 -0.86 2.83
N LYS A 28 14.08 -0.89 2.86
CA LYS A 28 14.91 0.27 3.18
C LYS A 28 14.46 1.44 2.28
N TYR A 29 14.21 2.60 2.86
CA TYR A 29 13.72 3.77 2.13
C TYR A 29 14.84 4.37 1.26
N GLU A 30 15.08 3.77 0.10
CA GLU A 30 16.08 4.18 -0.90
C GLU A 30 15.66 5.43 -1.69
N GLY A 31 15.19 6.49 -1.00
CA GLY A 31 14.80 7.73 -1.68
C GLY A 31 13.55 7.62 -2.56
N LYS A 32 12.66 6.65 -2.29
CA LYS A 32 11.41 6.49 -3.03
C LYS A 32 10.45 7.65 -2.75
N THR A 33 9.92 8.28 -3.79
CA THR A 33 8.90 9.34 -3.64
C THR A 33 7.63 8.77 -3.00
N LEU A 34 7.23 9.32 -1.85
CA LEU A 34 5.99 8.93 -1.16
C LEU A 34 4.77 9.62 -1.78
N ASN A 35 3.63 8.93 -1.70
CA ASN A 35 2.34 9.43 -2.16
C ASN A 35 2.29 9.80 -3.66
N ASP A 36 3.24 9.28 -4.43
CA ASP A 36 3.37 9.49 -5.86
C ASP A 36 3.12 8.15 -6.58
N PRO A 37 1.88 7.87 -7.01
CA PRO A 37 1.56 6.62 -7.67
C PRO A 37 2.23 6.50 -9.03
N LYS A 38 2.85 5.36 -9.28
CA LYS A 38 3.54 5.05 -10.55
C LYS A 38 2.99 3.78 -11.17
N ARG A 39 3.12 3.66 -12.48
CA ARG A 39 2.74 2.43 -13.18
C ARG A 39 3.66 1.28 -12.75
N SER A 40 3.07 0.14 -12.51
CA SER A 40 3.80 -1.07 -12.17
C SER A 40 4.30 -1.78 -13.45
N PRO A 41 5.38 -2.58 -13.35
CA PRO A 41 5.80 -3.48 -14.42
C PRO A 41 4.67 -4.43 -14.85
N LYS A 42 4.67 -4.86 -16.12
CA LYS A 42 3.74 -5.89 -16.60
C LYS A 42 3.87 -7.16 -15.75
N GLY A 43 2.74 -7.81 -15.46
CA GLY A 43 2.69 -8.99 -14.58
C GLY A 43 2.67 -8.68 -13.08
N SER A 44 2.71 -7.42 -12.68
CA SER A 44 2.58 -7.05 -11.27
C SER A 44 1.15 -7.28 -10.74
N PRO A 45 0.97 -7.53 -9.42
CA PRO A 45 -0.35 -7.74 -8.82
C PRO A 45 -1.34 -6.57 -8.98
N GLY A 46 -0.84 -5.35 -9.18
CA GLY A 46 -1.66 -4.17 -9.45
C GLY A 46 -1.08 -3.33 -10.57
N LYS A 47 -1.95 -2.63 -11.31
CA LYS A 47 -1.57 -1.77 -12.44
C LYS A 47 -0.66 -0.62 -12.03
N PHE A 48 -0.86 -0.12 -10.82
CA PHE A 48 -0.08 0.96 -10.23
C PHE A 48 0.42 0.53 -8.84
N HIS A 49 1.46 1.21 -8.38
CA HIS A 49 1.94 1.10 -7.02
C HIS A 49 2.27 2.47 -6.46
N VAL A 50 2.27 2.58 -5.15
CA VAL A 50 2.62 3.80 -4.42
C VAL A 50 3.26 3.43 -3.10
N TYR A 51 4.24 4.22 -2.68
CA TYR A 51 4.85 4.09 -1.37
C TYR A 51 4.19 5.07 -0.42
N VAL A 52 3.80 4.58 0.76
CA VAL A 52 3.13 5.37 1.79
C VAL A 52 3.70 5.03 3.16
N LYS A 53 3.63 5.98 4.08
CA LYS A 53 3.98 5.75 5.48
C LYS A 53 2.74 5.28 6.24
N ASN A 54 2.84 4.19 6.99
CA ASN A 54 1.78 3.74 7.88
C ASN A 54 1.87 4.42 9.26
N ASP A 55 0.88 4.18 10.12
CA ASP A 55 0.81 4.78 11.45
C ASP A 55 1.96 4.36 12.38
N LYS A 56 2.62 3.23 12.07
CA LYS A 56 3.83 2.75 12.78
C LYS A 56 5.12 3.41 12.28
N GLY A 57 5.02 4.32 11.30
CA GLY A 57 6.17 5.00 10.72
C GLY A 57 6.90 4.21 9.63
N ASN A 58 6.44 3.00 9.28
CA ASN A 58 7.05 2.18 8.24
C ASN A 58 6.59 2.63 6.86
N VAL A 59 7.51 2.59 5.89
CA VAL A 59 7.16 2.78 4.49
C VAL A 59 6.73 1.44 3.92
N ILE A 60 5.52 1.42 3.35
CA ILE A 60 4.92 0.24 2.74
C ILE A 60 4.61 0.52 1.28
N LYS A 61 4.63 -0.54 0.47
CA LYS A 61 4.20 -0.50 -0.94
C LYS A 61 2.74 -0.93 -1.04
N VAL A 62 1.90 -0.08 -1.63
CA VAL A 62 0.49 -0.38 -1.92
C VAL A 62 0.33 -0.57 -3.41
N ASN A 63 -0.02 -1.78 -3.84
CA ASN A 63 -0.41 -2.07 -5.23
C ASN A 63 -1.92 -1.83 -5.39
N PHE A 64 -2.33 -1.20 -6.48
CA PHE A 64 -3.74 -0.88 -6.74
C PHE A 64 -4.05 -0.80 -8.24
N GLY A 65 -5.35 -0.79 -8.55
CA GLY A 65 -5.85 -0.84 -9.92
C GLY A 65 -5.68 -2.23 -10.54
N ASP A 66 -6.66 -2.62 -11.35
CA ASP A 66 -6.64 -3.89 -12.06
C ASP A 66 -5.69 -3.80 -13.28
N PRO A 67 -4.68 -4.70 -13.40
CA PRO A 67 -3.74 -4.75 -14.54
C PRO A 67 -4.41 -4.82 -15.91
N ASN A 68 -5.59 -5.43 -15.99
CA ASN A 68 -6.34 -5.67 -17.22
C ASN A 68 -7.39 -4.59 -17.50
N SER A 69 -7.61 -3.66 -16.58
CA SER A 69 -8.62 -2.62 -16.70
C SER A 69 -8.06 -1.28 -17.16
N GLU A 70 -8.80 -0.57 -18.00
CA GLU A 70 -8.50 0.80 -18.42
C GLU A 70 -9.22 1.84 -17.55
N ILE A 71 -8.50 2.90 -17.18
CA ILE A 71 -9.05 4.02 -16.41
C ILE A 71 -9.56 5.09 -17.39
N LYS A 72 -10.88 5.11 -17.63
CA LYS A 72 -11.53 6.14 -18.47
C LYS A 72 -12.10 7.26 -17.58
N ARG A 73 -11.20 8.00 -16.93
CA ARG A 73 -11.54 9.07 -15.97
C ARG A 73 -11.86 10.42 -16.63
N ASP A 74 -11.44 10.56 -17.87
CA ASP A 74 -11.77 11.62 -18.81
C ASP A 74 -13.28 11.69 -19.09
N ASP A 75 -13.95 10.53 -19.16
CA ASP A 75 -15.41 10.44 -19.22
C ASP A 75 -16.04 10.76 -17.84
N PRO A 76 -16.78 11.89 -17.70
CA PRO A 76 -17.38 12.28 -16.43
C PRO A 76 -18.42 11.30 -15.90
N ALA A 77 -19.17 10.64 -16.79
CA ALA A 77 -20.21 9.69 -16.41
C ALA A 77 -19.58 8.40 -15.87
N ARG A 78 -18.56 7.85 -16.58
CA ARG A 78 -17.83 6.67 -16.08
C ARG A 78 -17.08 6.96 -14.79
N ARG A 79 -16.51 8.15 -14.66
CA ARG A 79 -15.88 8.60 -13.41
C ARG A 79 -16.88 8.68 -12.27
N LYS A 80 -18.04 9.30 -12.47
CA LYS A 80 -19.10 9.39 -11.45
C LYS A 80 -19.56 7.98 -11.03
N ALA A 81 -19.81 7.10 -11.99
CA ALA A 81 -20.24 5.72 -11.72
C ALA A 81 -19.19 4.91 -10.95
N PHE A 82 -17.91 5.00 -11.34
CA PHE A 82 -16.80 4.39 -10.59
C PHE A 82 -16.76 4.88 -9.15
N ARG A 83 -16.82 6.20 -8.96
CA ARG A 83 -16.70 6.79 -7.63
C ARG A 83 -17.87 6.41 -6.72
N ALA A 84 -19.08 6.30 -7.27
CA ALA A 84 -20.27 5.86 -6.56
C ALA A 84 -20.17 4.39 -6.14
N ARG A 85 -19.91 3.47 -7.07
CA ARG A 85 -19.86 2.03 -6.77
C ARG A 85 -18.73 1.62 -5.81
N HIS A 86 -17.68 2.44 -5.70
CA HIS A 86 -16.53 2.18 -4.82
C HIS A 86 -16.55 3.02 -3.53
N ASN A 87 -17.62 3.77 -3.26
CA ASN A 87 -17.78 4.65 -2.09
C ASN A 87 -16.54 5.54 -1.88
N CYS A 88 -16.09 6.19 -2.95
CA CYS A 88 -14.83 6.95 -2.90
C CYS A 88 -14.85 8.14 -1.92
N ALA A 89 -16.02 8.58 -1.48
CA ALA A 89 -16.14 9.59 -0.44
C ALA A 89 -15.58 9.11 0.90
N ASP A 90 -15.70 7.81 1.21
CA ASP A 90 -15.38 7.23 2.52
C ASP A 90 -13.96 6.64 2.58
N LYS A 91 -13.32 6.45 1.42
CA LYS A 91 -11.94 5.95 1.34
C LYS A 91 -10.96 7.07 1.68
N LYS A 92 -10.52 7.14 2.95
CA LYS A 92 -9.55 8.13 3.45
C LYS A 92 -8.17 7.57 3.79
N ASP A 93 -8.08 6.26 4.01
CA ASP A 93 -6.85 5.60 4.44
C ASP A 93 -5.89 5.35 3.26
N LYS A 94 -4.77 6.10 3.25
CA LYS A 94 -3.71 6.00 2.23
C LYS A 94 -2.95 4.67 2.27
N THR A 95 -3.07 3.87 3.33
CA THR A 95 -2.48 2.53 3.38
C THR A 95 -3.30 1.50 2.59
N LYS A 96 -4.47 1.88 2.08
CA LYS A 96 -5.40 0.97 1.37
C LYS A 96 -5.46 1.25 -0.13
N ALA A 97 -5.50 0.19 -0.92
CA ALA A 97 -5.64 0.25 -2.38
C ALA A 97 -6.92 0.98 -2.84
N GLY A 98 -7.98 0.96 -2.03
CA GLY A 98 -9.25 1.64 -2.33
C GLY A 98 -9.10 3.16 -2.40
N TYR A 99 -8.31 3.76 -1.49
CA TYR A 99 -8.02 5.20 -1.54
C TYR A 99 -7.32 5.56 -2.84
N TRP A 100 -6.29 4.79 -3.22
CA TRP A 100 -5.49 5.06 -4.41
C TRP A 100 -6.24 4.84 -5.72
N SER A 101 -7.09 3.82 -5.77
CA SER A 101 -8.03 3.63 -6.88
C SER A 101 -8.94 4.87 -7.03
N CYS A 102 -9.51 5.37 -5.94
CA CYS A 102 -10.33 6.57 -5.95
C CYS A 102 -9.55 7.87 -6.28
N TYR A 103 -8.30 7.96 -5.84
CA TYR A 103 -7.37 9.05 -6.18
C TYR A 103 -7.07 9.07 -7.67
N GLN A 104 -6.88 7.89 -8.27
CA GLN A 104 -6.61 7.76 -9.70
C GLN A 104 -7.82 8.16 -10.55
N TRP A 105 -9.04 7.99 -10.02
CA TRP A 105 -10.31 8.40 -10.64
C TRP A 105 -10.78 9.81 -10.20
N ARG A 106 -9.86 10.74 -9.86
CA ARG A 106 -10.19 12.15 -9.58
C ARG A 106 -10.36 12.96 -10.87
N ALA A 107 -11.19 14.01 -10.82
CA ALA A 107 -11.36 14.91 -11.96
C ALA A 107 -10.05 15.67 -12.25
N GLY A 108 -9.79 16.00 -13.52
CA GLY A 108 -8.67 16.85 -13.92
C GLY A 108 -7.27 16.23 -13.84
N ALA A 109 -7.13 14.97 -13.42
CA ALA A 109 -5.85 14.26 -13.50
C ALA A 109 -5.62 13.73 -14.92
N LYS A 110 -4.54 14.13 -15.60
CA LYS A 110 -4.10 13.53 -16.88
C LYS A 110 -3.79 12.07 -16.68
N VAL A 111 -4.24 11.15 -17.56
CA VAL A 111 -3.95 9.70 -17.42
C VAL A 111 -2.44 9.51 -17.31
N ASP A 112 -2.00 8.94 -16.19
CA ASP A 112 -0.60 8.61 -15.95
C ASP A 112 -0.29 7.38 -16.81
N ASN A 113 0.53 7.55 -17.84
CA ASN A 113 0.89 6.52 -18.82
C ASN A 113 1.97 5.57 -18.32
#